data_AF-A0A6P1J8F6-F1
#
_entry.id   AF-A0A6P1J8F6-F1
#
_cell.length_a   1.000
_cell.length_b   1.000
_cell.length_c   1.000
_cell.angle_alpha   90.00
_cell.angle_beta   90.00
_cell.angle_gamma   90.00
#
_symmetry.space_group_name_H-M   'P 1'
#
loop_
_entity.id
_entity.type
_entity.pdbx_description
1 polymer ?
#
loop_
_entity_poly.entity_id
_entity_poly.type
_entity_poly.pdbx_seq_one_letter_code
_entity_poly.pdbx_strand_id
1 'polypeptide(L)'
;MQWWNEFVTWVQTAEGRQSVFVAALVLLAVIVGVIVAALVLRSAVARLIRQQEHERKNAVIATLIDAAVDASAWNVLSQSERILSDRAAAQAETHLRLLPVKGSGVAANWAAHELADLKHTSSTGGYQTQASVGEFRDRLVLWRDKPNRARKAFLADLERWRFSETSRPETPKTGASTETSSDRAPEPARSTPAAAATPVVIGAASSEPTAAFERPSTPTIVLPPAAEGPHTDETRRLLADVDRLDVPSRERTVEELPPVEQPAASTPATPADESDDTPADRDQSTATARPAE
;
A
#
# COMPACT_ATOMS: atom_id res chain seq x y z
N MET A 1 -57.03 3.91 32.30
CA MET A 1 -57.41 5.30 32.60
C MET A 1 -57.29 5.63 34.08
N GLN A 2 -57.78 4.79 35.02
CA GLN A 2 -57.64 5.04 36.47
C GLN A 2 -56.18 5.13 36.94
N TRP A 3 -55.30 4.21 36.51
CA TRP A 3 -53.87 4.22 36.89
C TRP A 3 -53.13 5.52 36.52
N TRP A 4 -53.50 6.15 35.40
CA TRP A 4 -52.91 7.41 34.96
C TRP A 4 -53.34 8.57 35.86
N ASN A 5 -54.62 8.63 36.22
CA ASN A 5 -55.11 9.64 37.14
C ASN A 5 -54.52 9.46 38.55
N GLU A 6 -54.42 8.23 39.05
CA GLU A 6 -53.77 7.92 40.33
C GLU A 6 -52.31 8.39 40.34
N PHE A 7 -51.56 8.12 39.27
CA PHE A 7 -50.19 8.60 39.12
C PHE A 7 -50.10 10.13 39.14
N VAL A 8 -50.94 10.83 38.35
CA VAL A 8 -50.93 12.30 38.29
C VAL A 8 -51.30 12.92 39.63
N THR A 9 -52.31 12.37 40.33
CA THR A 9 -52.71 12.87 41.66
C THR A 9 -51.62 12.64 42.72
N TRP A 10 -50.94 11.49 42.67
CA TRP A 10 -49.81 11.20 43.54
C TRP A 10 -48.63 12.14 43.26
N VAL A 11 -48.29 12.40 42.00
CA VAL A 11 -47.23 13.35 41.62
C VAL A 11 -47.48 14.75 42.18
N GLN A 12 -48.73 15.17 42.36
CA GLN A 12 -49.06 16.48 42.93
C GLN A 12 -48.89 16.56 44.46
N THR A 13 -48.77 15.42 45.16
CA THR A 13 -48.45 15.40 46.59
C THR A 13 -47.01 15.90 46.86
N ALA A 14 -46.71 16.33 48.08
CA ALA A 14 -45.37 16.80 48.44
C ALA A 14 -44.29 15.71 48.25
N GLU A 15 -44.62 14.47 48.62
CA GLU A 15 -43.74 13.32 48.55
C GLU A 15 -43.54 12.81 47.11
N GLY A 16 -44.59 12.85 46.29
CA GLY A 16 -44.53 12.57 44.85
C GLY A 16 -43.67 13.58 44.09
N ARG A 17 -43.79 14.89 44.37
CA ARG A 17 -42.94 15.92 43.74
C ARG A 17 -41.47 15.74 44.06
N GLN A 18 -41.14 15.44 45.32
CA GLN A 18 -39.75 15.24 45.73
C GLN A 18 -39.11 14.03 45.03
N SER A 19 -39.83 12.90 44.96
CA SER A 19 -39.33 11.69 44.30
C SER A 19 -39.20 11.87 42.78
N VAL A 20 -40.14 12.54 42.11
CA VAL A 20 -40.02 12.90 40.68
C VAL A 20 -38.83 13.84 40.43
N PHE A 21 -38.60 14.81 41.32
CA PHE A 21 -37.46 15.72 41.20
C PHE A 21 -36.12 14.99 41.30
N VAL A 22 -35.97 14.07 42.27
CA VAL A 22 -34.77 13.24 42.39
C VAL A 22 -34.58 12.35 41.16
N ALA A 23 -35.65 11.72 40.67
CA ALA A 23 -35.59 10.91 39.45
C ALA A 23 -35.18 11.74 38.23
N ALA A 24 -35.72 12.96 38.09
CA ALA A 24 -35.35 13.89 37.03
C ALA A 24 -33.89 14.33 37.12
N LEU A 25 -33.38 14.59 38.33
CA LEU A 25 -31.97 14.92 38.55
C LEU A 25 -31.04 13.75 38.20
N VAL A 26 -31.40 12.52 38.57
CA VAL A 26 -30.62 11.32 38.21
C VAL A 26 -30.62 11.13 36.69
N LEU A 27 -31.78 11.27 36.04
CA LEU A 27 -31.89 11.18 34.58
C LEU A 27 -31.04 12.26 33.90
N LEU A 28 -31.08 13.50 34.39
CA LEU A 28 -30.26 14.59 33.89
C LEU A 28 -28.76 14.30 34.07
N ALA A 29 -28.35 13.79 35.23
CA ALA A 29 -26.97 13.42 35.50
C ALA A 29 -26.48 12.33 34.55
N VAL A 30 -27.31 11.31 34.28
CA VAL A 30 -27.00 10.26 33.30
C VAL A 30 -26.88 10.84 31.89
N ILE A 31 -27.81 11.70 31.46
CA ILE A 31 -27.77 12.34 30.15
C ILE A 31 -26.49 13.16 29.99
N VAL A 32 -26.16 13.99 30.98
CA VAL A 32 -24.93 14.79 30.97
C VAL A 32 -23.70 13.88 30.93
N GLY A 33 -23.68 12.81 31.72
CA GLY A 33 -22.60 11.81 31.72
C GLY A 33 -22.39 11.18 30.34
N VAL A 34 -23.48 10.77 29.67
CA VAL A 34 -23.43 10.22 28.31
C VAL A 34 -22.95 11.25 27.29
N ILE A 35 -23.41 12.51 27.37
CA ILE A 35 -22.97 13.58 26.47
C ILE A 35 -21.47 13.84 26.63
N VAL A 36 -20.97 13.96 27.87
CA VAL A 36 -19.55 14.18 28.14
C VAL A 36 -18.72 12.99 27.65
N ALA A 37 -19.13 11.77 27.95
CA ALA A 37 -18.45 10.56 27.48
C ALA A 37 -18.38 10.51 25.94
N ALA A 38 -19.47 10.82 25.25
CA ALA A 38 -19.54 10.86 23.79
C ALA A 38 -18.62 11.94 23.20
N LEU A 39 -18.55 13.13 23.82
CA LEU A 39 -17.68 14.22 23.37
C LEU A 39 -16.20 13.85 23.53
N VAL A 40 -15.82 13.23 24.66
CA VAL A 40 -14.45 12.77 24.89
C VAL A 40 -14.07 11.71 23.86
N LEU A 41 -14.92 10.69 23.65
CA LEU A 41 -14.66 9.64 22.67
C LEU A 41 -14.51 10.23 21.25
N ARG A 42 -15.42 11.12 20.85
CA ARG A 42 -15.36 11.79 19.55
C ARG A 42 -14.06 12.60 19.39
N SER A 43 -13.63 13.29 20.44
CA SER A 43 -12.41 14.09 20.42
C SER A 43 -11.16 13.21 20.29
N ALA A 44 -11.13 12.06 20.97
CA ALA A 44 -10.03 11.11 20.93
C ALA A 44 -9.89 10.47 19.55
N VAL A 45 -11.01 10.00 18.98
CA VAL A 45 -11.05 9.43 17.62
C VAL A 45 -10.63 10.48 16.59
N ALA A 46 -11.15 11.70 16.68
CA ALA A 46 -10.77 12.77 15.76
C ALA A 46 -9.28 13.14 15.86
N ARG A 47 -8.70 13.10 17.07
CA ARG A 47 -7.27 13.32 17.29
C ARG A 47 -6.43 12.20 16.67
N LEU A 48 -6.83 10.94 16.88
CA LEU A 48 -6.13 9.78 16.31
C LEU A 48 -6.12 9.81 14.79
N ILE A 49 -7.26 10.11 14.15
CA ILE A 49 -7.35 10.22 12.69
C ILE A 49 -6.40 11.30 12.17
N ARG A 50 -6.40 12.50 12.79
CA ARG A 50 -5.49 13.58 12.39
C ARG A 50 -4.03 13.17 12.53
N GLN A 51 -3.67 12.49 13.61
CA GLN A 51 -2.31 12.01 13.83
C GLN A 51 -1.90 11.00 12.75
N GLN A 52 -2.75 10.01 12.45
CA GLN A 52 -2.53 9.03 11.39
C GLN A 52 -2.38 9.68 10.01
N GLU A 53 -3.16 10.73 9.71
CA GLU A 53 -2.99 11.48 8.48
C GLU A 53 -1.62 12.17 8.39
N HIS A 54 -1.13 12.75 9.48
CA HIS A 54 0.19 13.39 9.50
C HIS A 54 1.31 12.37 9.35
N GLU A 55 1.20 11.21 10.02
CA GLU A 55 2.16 10.11 9.91
C GLU A 55 2.21 9.56 8.47
N ARG A 56 1.06 9.31 7.83
CA ARG A 56 1.00 8.84 6.44
C ARG A 56 1.62 9.85 5.46
N LYS A 57 1.34 11.15 5.63
CA LYS A 57 1.94 12.21 4.80
C LYS A 57 3.46 12.24 4.96
N ASN A 58 3.95 12.16 6.19
CA ASN A 58 5.39 12.15 6.48
C ASN A 58 6.07 10.91 5.91
N ALA A 59 5.45 9.73 6.04
CA ALA A 59 5.99 8.49 5.51
C ALA A 59 6.15 8.55 3.98
N VAL A 60 5.12 9.02 3.27
CA VAL A 60 5.19 9.15 1.81
C VAL A 60 6.27 10.15 1.38
N ILE A 61 6.37 11.29 2.07
CA ILE A 61 7.41 12.29 1.77
C ILE A 61 8.80 11.70 2.01
N ALA A 62 9.00 10.95 3.09
CA ALA A 62 10.27 10.28 3.36
C ALA A 62 10.63 9.28 2.26
N THR A 63 9.68 8.42 1.83
CA THR A 63 9.93 7.48 0.73
C THR A 63 10.21 8.17 -0.60
N LEU A 64 9.63 9.35 -0.83
CA LEU A 64 9.82 10.10 -2.06
C LEU A 64 11.17 10.84 -2.06
N ILE A 65 11.63 11.31 -0.90
CA ILE A 65 12.98 11.88 -0.74
C ILE A 65 14.03 10.79 -0.92
N ASP A 66 13.81 9.59 -0.38
CA ASP A 66 14.68 8.43 -0.56
C ASP A 66 14.82 8.08 -2.06
N ALA A 67 13.69 8.00 -2.77
CA ALA A 67 13.68 7.83 -4.22
C ALA A 67 14.40 8.97 -4.98
N ALA A 68 14.35 10.21 -4.49
CA ALA A 68 15.08 11.33 -5.08
C ALA A 68 16.60 11.23 -4.85
N VAL A 69 17.03 10.68 -3.71
CA VAL A 69 18.46 10.40 -3.44
C VAL A 69 18.96 9.32 -4.39
N ASP A 70 18.22 8.22 -4.56
CA ASP A 70 18.57 7.18 -5.53
C ASP A 70 18.60 7.72 -6.98
N ALA A 71 17.62 8.56 -7.34
CA ALA A 71 17.58 9.25 -8.63
C ALA A 71 18.80 10.15 -8.84
N SER A 72 19.28 10.81 -7.78
CA SER A 72 20.48 11.65 -7.84
C SER A 72 21.78 10.84 -8.04
N ALA A 73 21.80 9.60 -7.57
CA ALA A 73 22.91 8.66 -7.69
C ALA A 73 22.77 7.69 -8.86
N TRP A 74 21.76 7.86 -9.72
CA TRP A 74 21.36 6.91 -10.77
C TRP A 74 22.50 6.39 -11.64
N ASN A 75 23.47 7.25 -11.98
CA ASN A 75 24.62 6.88 -12.81
C ASN A 75 25.55 5.84 -12.14
N VAL A 76 25.61 5.82 -10.80
CA VAL A 76 26.49 4.95 -10.01
C VAL A 76 25.79 3.63 -9.63
N LEU A 77 24.46 3.58 -9.64
CA LEU A 77 23.69 2.37 -9.36
C LEU A 77 23.90 1.29 -10.44
N SER A 78 23.98 0.03 -10.01
CA SER A 78 23.95 -1.13 -10.90
C SER A 78 22.57 -1.32 -11.55
N GLN A 79 22.50 -2.12 -12.62
CA GLN A 79 21.23 -2.35 -13.34
C GLN A 79 20.14 -2.98 -12.44
N SER A 80 20.51 -3.88 -11.54
CA SER A 80 19.57 -4.48 -10.58
C SER A 80 19.04 -3.46 -9.57
N GLU A 81 19.89 -2.57 -9.06
CA GLU A 81 19.50 -1.52 -8.11
C GLU A 81 18.58 -0.48 -8.77
N ARG A 82 18.83 -0.14 -10.04
CA ARG A 82 17.98 0.76 -10.81
C ARG A 82 16.53 0.27 -10.91
N ILE A 83 16.33 -1.03 -11.15
CA ILE A 83 14.97 -1.62 -11.23
C ILE A 83 14.26 -1.53 -9.87
N LEU A 84 14.97 -1.80 -8.77
CA LEU A 84 14.41 -1.68 -7.43
C LEU A 84 14.06 -0.24 -7.08
N SER A 85 14.94 0.71 -7.42
CA SER A 85 14.72 2.13 -7.20
C SER A 85 13.54 2.65 -8.03
N ASP A 86 13.41 2.26 -9.30
CA ASP A 86 12.25 2.63 -10.13
C ASP A 86 10.93 2.09 -9.55
N ARG A 87 10.95 0.86 -9.01
CA ARG A 87 9.77 0.29 -8.34
C ARG A 87 9.43 1.06 -7.06
N ALA A 88 10.44 1.40 -6.25
CA ALA A 88 10.26 2.17 -5.03
C ALA A 88 9.69 3.58 -5.33
N ALA A 89 10.22 4.25 -6.35
CA ALA A 89 9.73 5.54 -6.83
C ALA A 89 8.27 5.46 -7.30
N ALA A 90 7.93 4.45 -8.11
CA ALA A 90 6.55 4.25 -8.59
C ALA A 90 5.56 3.94 -7.45
N GLN A 91 6.00 3.17 -6.44
CA GLN A 91 5.20 2.91 -5.24
C GLN A 91 4.99 4.19 -4.43
N ALA A 92 6.04 4.96 -4.17
CA ALA A 92 5.96 6.23 -3.44
C ALA A 92 5.02 7.23 -4.15
N GLU A 93 5.10 7.32 -5.47
CA GLU A 93 4.20 8.16 -6.28
C GLU A 93 2.73 7.68 -6.18
N THR A 94 2.50 6.37 -6.25
CA THR A 94 1.16 5.79 -6.10
C THR A 94 0.58 6.13 -4.73
N HIS A 95 1.37 5.95 -3.66
CA HIS A 95 0.96 6.33 -2.31
C HIS A 95 0.69 7.83 -2.18
N LEU A 96 1.49 8.67 -2.85
CA LEU A 96 1.25 10.12 -2.91
C LEU A 96 -0.09 10.45 -3.56
N ARG A 97 -0.46 9.81 -4.67
CA ARG A 97 -1.76 10.02 -5.34
C ARG A 97 -2.96 9.61 -4.47
N LEU A 98 -2.78 8.55 -3.68
CA LEU A 98 -3.83 8.02 -2.79
C LEU A 98 -4.00 8.81 -1.49
N LEU A 99 -3.12 9.77 -1.20
CA LEU A 99 -3.27 10.60 0.00
C LEU A 99 -4.53 11.47 -0.08
N PRO A 100 -5.34 11.54 1.00
CA PRO A 100 -6.52 12.40 1.07
C PRO A 100 -6.13 13.86 1.33
N VAL A 101 -5.30 14.43 0.45
CA VAL A 101 -4.80 15.81 0.54
C VAL A 101 -5.10 16.54 -0.76
N LYS A 102 -5.52 17.81 -0.64
CA LYS A 102 -5.77 18.66 -1.81
C LYS A 102 -4.51 18.79 -2.66
N GLY A 103 -4.63 18.47 -3.94
CA GLY A 103 -3.53 18.57 -4.89
C GLY A 103 -2.51 17.43 -4.80
N SER A 104 -2.82 16.31 -4.14
CA SER A 104 -1.98 15.11 -4.12
C SER A 104 -1.59 14.64 -5.53
N GLY A 105 -2.55 14.55 -6.44
CA GLY A 105 -2.28 14.18 -7.84
C GLY A 105 -1.39 15.18 -8.59
N VAL A 106 -1.52 16.48 -8.29
CA VAL A 106 -0.63 17.51 -8.86
C VAL A 106 0.78 17.37 -8.32
N ALA A 107 0.92 17.17 -7.01
CA ALA A 107 2.22 16.94 -6.37
C ALA A 107 2.89 15.67 -6.91
N ALA A 108 2.11 14.61 -7.18
CA ALA A 108 2.61 13.38 -7.79
C ALA A 108 3.14 13.60 -9.21
N ASN A 109 2.38 14.29 -10.07
CA ASN A 109 2.84 14.61 -11.42
C ASN A 109 4.10 15.51 -11.41
N TRP A 110 4.12 16.50 -10.51
CA TRP A 110 5.28 17.36 -10.32
C TRP A 110 6.50 16.55 -9.85
N ALA A 111 6.32 15.68 -8.85
CA ALA A 111 7.39 14.85 -8.33
C ALA A 111 7.92 13.86 -9.37
N ALA A 112 7.05 13.24 -10.16
CA ALA A 112 7.47 12.34 -11.24
C ALA A 112 8.36 13.05 -12.27
N HIS A 113 8.02 14.29 -12.64
CA HIS A 113 8.84 15.09 -13.55
C HIS A 113 10.18 15.48 -12.90
N GLU A 114 10.17 15.95 -11.66
CA GLU A 114 11.40 16.32 -10.95
C GLU A 114 12.33 15.11 -10.76
N LEU A 115 11.80 13.93 -10.40
CA LEU A 115 12.60 12.71 -10.29
C LEU A 115 13.24 12.33 -11.64
N ALA A 116 12.52 12.48 -12.75
CA ALA A 116 13.06 12.25 -14.08
C ALA A 116 14.19 13.24 -14.40
N ASP A 117 14.03 14.50 -14.03
CA ASP A 117 15.05 15.54 -14.21
C ASP A 117 16.29 15.32 -13.32
N LEU A 118 16.10 14.84 -12.08
CA LEU A 118 17.17 14.41 -11.19
C LEU A 118 17.97 13.25 -11.79
N LYS A 119 17.28 12.24 -12.35
CA LYS A 119 17.94 11.12 -13.06
C LYS A 119 18.74 11.62 -14.26
N HIS A 120 18.20 12.57 -15.02
CA HIS A 120 18.91 13.18 -16.14
C HIS A 120 20.15 13.95 -15.70
N THR A 121 20.02 14.80 -14.68
CA THR A 121 21.10 15.64 -14.15
C THR A 121 22.18 14.81 -13.44
N SER A 122 21.82 13.67 -12.84
CA SER A 122 22.76 12.69 -12.27
C SER A 122 23.81 12.23 -13.28
N SER A 123 23.43 12.11 -14.56
CA SER A 123 24.35 11.74 -15.63
C SER A 123 25.27 12.90 -16.09
N THR A 124 24.90 14.15 -15.80
CA THR A 124 25.55 15.35 -16.36
C THR A 124 26.46 16.08 -15.36
N GLY A 125 26.27 15.93 -14.03
CA GLY A 125 27.22 16.44 -13.03
C GLY A 125 26.68 16.54 -11.60
N GLY A 126 27.33 15.86 -10.65
CA GLY A 126 26.78 15.54 -9.32
C GLY A 126 26.65 16.68 -8.29
N TYR A 127 27.35 17.82 -8.44
CA TYR A 127 27.25 18.91 -7.45
C TYR A 127 25.91 19.65 -7.49
N GLN A 128 25.33 19.85 -8.68
CA GLN A 128 24.02 20.48 -8.81
C GLN A 128 22.89 19.53 -8.36
N THR A 129 23.09 18.22 -8.51
CA THR A 129 22.09 17.22 -8.18
C THR A 129 21.78 17.14 -6.68
N GLN A 130 22.78 17.39 -5.82
CA GLN A 130 22.53 17.41 -4.37
C GLN A 130 21.75 18.67 -3.94
N ALA A 131 21.98 19.81 -4.58
CA ALA A 131 21.21 21.02 -4.33
C ALA A 131 19.75 20.87 -4.78
N SER A 132 19.51 20.25 -5.95
CA SER A 132 18.16 19.99 -6.45
C SER A 132 17.39 18.97 -5.60
N VAL A 133 18.06 17.96 -5.03
CA VAL A 133 17.43 17.06 -4.02
C VAL A 133 17.00 17.85 -2.78
N GLY A 134 17.81 18.82 -2.33
CA GLY A 134 17.45 19.72 -1.24
C GLY A 134 16.21 20.55 -1.54
N GLU A 135 16.15 21.17 -2.72
CA GLU A 135 14.97 21.93 -3.17
C GLU A 135 13.73 21.05 -3.29
N PHE A 136 13.88 19.85 -3.85
CA PHE A 136 12.81 18.87 -3.97
C PHE A 136 12.20 18.55 -2.60
N ARG A 137 13.04 18.22 -1.62
CA ARG A 137 12.63 17.99 -0.23
C ARG A 137 11.89 19.20 0.33
N ASP A 138 12.46 20.39 0.20
CA ASP A 138 11.91 21.60 0.81
C ASP A 138 10.54 21.96 0.22
N ARG A 139 10.34 21.72 -1.08
CA ARG A 139 9.04 21.88 -1.76
C ARG A 139 8.01 20.84 -1.30
N LEU A 140 8.41 19.58 -1.06
CA LEU A 140 7.53 18.56 -0.49
C LEU A 140 7.15 18.88 0.98
N VAL A 141 8.09 19.40 1.76
CA VAL A 141 7.83 19.89 3.13
C VAL A 141 6.88 21.09 3.10
N LEU A 142 7.08 22.04 2.19
CA LEU A 142 6.16 23.16 1.99
C LEU A 142 4.76 22.67 1.58
N TRP A 143 4.67 21.63 0.76
CA TRP A 143 3.39 21.02 0.40
C TRP A 143 2.72 20.34 1.58
N ARG A 144 3.46 19.64 2.42
CA ARG A 144 2.94 19.06 3.67
C ARG A 144 2.31 20.13 4.56
N ASP A 145 3.03 21.23 4.76
CA ASP A 145 2.63 22.28 5.70
C ASP A 145 1.54 23.19 5.11
N LYS A 146 1.60 23.47 3.80
CA LYS A 146 0.69 24.39 3.09
C LYS A 146 0.30 23.83 1.71
N PRO A 147 -0.53 22.78 1.64
CA PRO A 147 -0.83 22.08 0.38
C PRO A 147 -1.49 22.96 -0.68
N ASN A 148 -2.33 23.91 -0.26
CA ASN A 148 -2.99 24.84 -1.19
C ASN A 148 -2.01 25.80 -1.87
N ARG A 149 -0.97 26.25 -1.15
CA ARG A 149 0.04 27.17 -1.70
C ARG A 149 1.01 26.41 -2.60
N ALA A 150 1.50 25.27 -2.13
CA ALA A 150 2.40 24.43 -2.90
C ALA A 150 1.74 23.89 -4.18
N ARG A 151 0.46 23.52 -4.14
CA ARG A 151 -0.29 23.14 -5.35
C ARG A 151 -0.21 24.20 -6.44
N LYS A 152 -0.32 25.49 -6.10
CA LYS A 152 -0.23 26.58 -7.09
C LYS A 152 1.19 26.67 -7.68
N ALA A 153 2.21 26.53 -6.84
CA ALA A 153 3.60 26.50 -7.30
C ALA A 153 3.84 25.31 -8.24
N PHE A 154 3.43 24.10 -7.85
CA PHE A 154 3.55 22.91 -8.69
C PHE A 154 2.80 23.02 -10.02
N LEU A 155 1.60 23.60 -10.03
CA LEU A 155 0.90 23.86 -11.29
C LEU A 155 1.65 24.84 -12.18
N ALA A 156 2.21 25.92 -11.61
CA ALA A 156 3.01 26.87 -12.37
C ALA A 156 4.30 26.24 -12.92
N ASP A 157 4.93 25.33 -12.18
CA ASP A 157 6.08 24.56 -12.64
C ASP A 157 5.71 23.62 -13.79
N LEU A 158 4.65 22.83 -13.62
CA LEU A 158 4.15 21.92 -14.65
C LEU A 158 3.76 22.68 -15.93
N GLU A 159 3.13 23.85 -15.78
CA GLU A 159 2.77 24.70 -16.90
C GLU A 159 4.02 25.27 -17.59
N ARG A 160 5.02 25.73 -16.83
CA ARG A 160 6.32 26.15 -17.37
C ARG A 160 6.97 25.04 -18.18
N TRP A 161 7.04 23.82 -17.64
CA TRP A 161 7.66 22.69 -18.33
C TRP A 161 6.91 22.31 -19.60
N ARG A 162 5.57 22.32 -19.57
CA ARG A 162 4.74 22.08 -20.76
C ARG A 162 5.04 23.07 -21.90
N PHE A 163 5.24 24.34 -21.57
CA PHE A 163 5.61 25.36 -22.55
C PHE A 163 7.06 25.25 -23.03
N SER A 164 8.00 24.88 -22.15
CA SER A 164 9.39 24.64 -22.54
C SER A 164 9.54 23.45 -23.50
N GLU A 165 8.77 22.37 -23.29
CA GLU A 165 8.74 21.21 -24.20
C GLU A 165 8.15 21.57 -25.56
N THR A 166 7.07 22.37 -25.59
CA THR A 166 6.44 22.84 -26.84
C THR A 166 7.28 23.85 -27.61
N SER A 167 8.14 24.61 -26.92
CA SER A 167 8.97 25.66 -27.54
C SER A 167 10.32 25.15 -28.07
N ARG A 168 10.63 23.86 -27.87
CA ARG A 168 11.79 23.23 -28.49
C ARG A 168 11.51 23.12 -30.01
N PRO A 169 12.26 23.80 -30.90
CA PRO A 169 12.04 23.65 -32.33
C PRO A 169 12.21 22.17 -32.67
N GLU A 170 11.19 21.61 -33.32
CA GLU A 170 11.23 20.26 -33.88
C GLU A 170 12.50 20.16 -34.74
N THR A 171 13.52 19.48 -34.23
CA THR A 171 14.49 18.84 -35.13
C THR A 171 13.68 17.87 -35.98
N PRO A 172 13.69 17.98 -37.30
CA PRO A 172 12.75 17.26 -38.15
C PRO A 172 12.93 15.76 -37.91
N LYS A 173 11.91 15.14 -37.33
CA LYS A 173 11.76 13.68 -37.34
C LYS A 173 11.59 13.26 -38.80
N THR A 174 12.67 12.79 -39.40
CA THR A 174 12.59 11.85 -40.52
C THR A 174 11.79 10.65 -40.04
N GLY A 175 10.58 10.47 -40.57
CA GLY A 175 9.76 9.29 -40.32
C GLY A 175 8.29 9.62 -40.13
N ALA A 176 7.65 10.11 -41.19
CA ALA A 176 6.22 10.08 -41.33
C ALA A 176 5.69 8.63 -41.19
N SER A 177 4.64 8.44 -40.41
CA SER A 177 3.56 7.46 -40.67
C SER A 177 2.42 7.74 -39.70
N THR A 178 1.52 8.61 -40.15
CA THR A 178 0.15 8.71 -39.66
C THR A 178 -0.71 7.81 -40.53
N GLU A 179 -1.52 6.97 -39.87
CA GLU A 179 -2.77 6.35 -40.33
C GLU A 179 -2.79 5.14 -41.28
N THR A 180 -3.65 4.19 -40.88
CA THR A 180 -4.34 3.16 -41.67
C THR A 180 -3.63 1.83 -41.90
N SER A 181 -3.97 0.81 -41.09
CA SER A 181 -4.71 -0.38 -41.56
C SER A 181 -4.76 -1.49 -40.50
N SER A 182 -5.99 -1.96 -40.28
CA SER A 182 -6.34 -3.22 -39.63
C SER A 182 -5.72 -4.44 -40.32
N ASP A 183 -5.67 -5.54 -39.57
CA ASP A 183 -5.42 -6.92 -39.99
C ASP A 183 -4.06 -7.24 -40.62
N ARG A 184 -3.14 -7.73 -39.76
CA ARG A 184 -2.35 -8.90 -40.15
C ARG A 184 -1.98 -9.78 -38.96
N ALA A 185 -2.69 -10.90 -38.87
CA ALA A 185 -2.31 -12.07 -38.10
C ALA A 185 -0.92 -12.59 -38.51
N PRO A 186 -0.08 -13.06 -37.57
CA PRO A 186 0.99 -13.98 -37.88
C PRO A 186 0.53 -15.42 -37.60
N GLU A 187 0.31 -16.20 -38.66
CA GLU A 187 0.26 -17.66 -38.58
C GLU A 187 1.67 -18.24 -38.34
N PRO A 188 1.80 -19.42 -37.72
CA PRO A 188 2.99 -19.88 -37.04
C PRO A 188 3.92 -20.69 -37.94
N ALA A 189 5.21 -20.36 -37.92
CA ALA A 189 6.24 -21.29 -38.36
C ALA A 189 6.56 -22.29 -37.23
N ARG A 190 5.98 -23.50 -37.31
CA ARG A 190 6.47 -24.68 -36.57
C ARG A 190 7.70 -25.24 -37.27
N SER A 191 8.74 -25.51 -36.49
CA SER A 191 9.63 -26.68 -36.67
C SER A 191 10.17 -27.10 -35.30
N THR A 192 10.21 -28.41 -35.11
CA THR A 192 10.01 -29.16 -33.87
C THR A 192 11.37 -29.60 -33.22
N PRO A 193 11.42 -30.51 -32.22
CA PRO A 193 11.71 -30.25 -30.81
C PRO A 193 13.11 -30.73 -30.34
N ALA A 194 13.58 -30.26 -29.17
CA ALA A 194 14.67 -30.91 -28.45
C ALA A 194 14.49 -30.84 -26.92
N ALA A 195 14.16 -32.01 -26.37
CA ALA A 195 14.47 -32.59 -25.06
C ALA A 195 14.54 -31.71 -23.79
N ALA A 196 13.71 -32.11 -22.84
CA ALA A 196 13.80 -31.80 -21.42
C ALA A 196 15.13 -32.25 -20.80
N ALA A 197 15.68 -31.43 -19.90
CA ALA A 197 16.68 -31.85 -18.92
C ALA A 197 16.44 -31.10 -17.58
N THR A 198 16.57 -31.88 -16.52
CA THR A 198 16.19 -31.71 -15.12
C THR A 198 16.99 -30.68 -14.30
N PRO A 199 16.50 -30.28 -13.11
CA PRO A 199 17.18 -29.31 -12.24
C PRO A 199 18.54 -29.81 -11.72
N VAL A 200 19.58 -28.97 -11.86
CA VAL A 200 20.92 -29.20 -11.33
C VAL A 200 20.96 -28.82 -9.84
N VAL A 201 21.18 -29.83 -9.01
CA VAL A 201 21.61 -29.71 -7.61
C VAL A 201 23.10 -29.34 -7.62
N ILE A 202 23.48 -28.20 -7.03
CA ILE A 202 24.88 -27.86 -6.81
C ILE A 202 25.27 -28.31 -5.40
N GLY A 203 25.84 -29.51 -5.34
CA GLY A 203 26.64 -29.98 -4.21
C GLY A 203 28.07 -29.47 -4.32
N ALA A 204 28.69 -29.32 -3.15
CA ALA A 204 30.02 -28.76 -2.91
C ALA A 204 31.15 -29.41 -3.74
N ALA A 205 32.08 -28.57 -4.20
CA ALA A 205 33.47 -28.96 -4.38
C ALA A 205 34.37 -27.73 -4.18
N SER A 206 35.23 -27.82 -3.17
CA SER A 206 36.37 -26.95 -2.93
C SER A 206 37.34 -26.98 -4.11
N SER A 207 37.87 -25.81 -4.47
CA SER A 207 39.20 -25.64 -5.09
C SER A 207 39.62 -24.17 -5.00
N GLU A 208 40.47 -23.87 -4.02
CA GLU A 208 41.50 -22.81 -4.11
C GLU A 208 42.62 -23.32 -5.05
N PRO A 209 43.41 -22.46 -5.75
CA PRO A 209 44.17 -21.37 -5.12
C PRO A 209 44.36 -20.05 -5.91
N THR A 210 44.55 -18.99 -5.12
CA THR A 210 45.51 -17.87 -5.24
C THR A 210 45.72 -17.19 -6.59
N ALA A 211 45.12 -16.00 -6.73
CA ALA A 211 45.73 -14.86 -7.39
C ALA A 211 45.45 -13.59 -6.56
N ALA A 212 46.53 -12.91 -6.17
CA ALA A 212 46.53 -11.75 -5.30
C ALA A 212 45.78 -10.57 -5.92
N PHE A 213 44.71 -10.14 -5.27
CA PHE A 213 44.19 -8.78 -5.39
C PHE A 213 44.44 -8.04 -4.07
N GLU A 214 45.21 -6.97 -4.19
CA GLU A 214 45.52 -6.00 -3.16
C GLU A 214 44.22 -5.32 -2.68
N ARG A 215 43.85 -5.55 -1.41
CA ARG A 215 42.72 -4.86 -0.78
C ARG A 215 43.09 -3.41 -0.52
N PRO A 216 42.26 -2.41 -0.89
CA PRO A 216 42.33 -1.12 -0.22
C PRO A 216 42.01 -1.30 1.26
N SER A 217 42.87 -0.75 2.12
CA SER A 217 42.74 -0.81 3.57
C SER A 217 41.39 -0.28 4.03
N THR A 218 40.58 -1.15 4.64
CA THR A 218 39.43 -0.75 5.45
C THR A 218 39.92 0.12 6.61
N PRO A 219 39.34 1.32 6.86
CA PRO A 219 39.58 2.00 8.11
C PRO A 219 39.02 1.12 9.24
N THR A 220 39.91 0.61 10.10
CA THR A 220 39.52 0.00 11.37
C THR A 220 38.79 1.06 12.19
N ILE A 221 37.47 0.94 12.26
CA ILE A 221 36.68 1.65 13.27
C ILE A 221 37.07 1.03 14.61
N VAL A 222 37.93 1.71 15.35
CA VAL A 222 38.13 1.44 16.78
C VAL A 222 36.86 1.92 17.47
N LEU A 223 35.99 0.97 17.81
CA LEU A 223 34.86 1.23 18.69
C LEU A 223 35.44 1.69 20.04
N PRO A 224 35.07 2.86 20.58
CA PRO A 224 35.41 3.19 21.97
C PRO A 224 34.82 2.10 22.88
N PRO A 225 35.49 1.72 23.99
CA PRO A 225 34.89 0.81 24.94
C PRO A 225 33.55 1.39 25.38
N ALA A 226 32.50 0.56 25.29
CA ALA A 226 31.16 0.95 25.71
C ALA A 226 31.24 1.47 27.14
N ALA A 227 31.04 2.78 27.32
CA ALA A 227 30.80 3.32 28.64
C ALA A 227 29.52 2.65 29.14
N GLU A 228 29.60 1.99 30.29
CA GLU A 228 28.47 1.41 31.02
C GLU A 228 27.53 2.56 31.42
N GLY A 229 26.68 2.96 30.48
CA GLY A 229 25.66 3.98 30.67
C GLY A 229 24.35 3.35 31.14
N PRO A 230 23.51 4.11 31.85
CA PRO A 230 22.23 3.66 32.42
C PRO A 230 21.22 3.11 31.39
N HIS A 231 21.44 3.39 30.10
CA HIS A 231 20.59 2.92 28.99
C HIS A 231 20.70 1.41 28.72
N THR A 232 21.82 0.79 29.07
CA THR A 232 22.03 -0.66 28.90
C THR A 232 21.20 -1.45 29.90
N ASP A 233 21.00 -0.90 31.10
CA ASP A 233 20.18 -1.50 32.16
C ASP A 233 18.68 -1.36 31.88
N GLU A 234 18.25 -0.25 31.30
CA GLU A 234 16.87 -0.10 30.82
C GLU A 234 16.55 -1.11 29.72
N THR A 235 17.47 -1.33 28.77
CA THR A 235 17.30 -2.31 27.70
C THR A 235 17.19 -3.73 28.26
N ARG A 236 18.06 -4.09 29.22
CA ARG A 236 17.99 -5.41 29.90
C ARG A 236 16.73 -5.58 30.72
N ARG A 237 16.26 -4.52 31.39
CA ARG A 237 15.04 -4.53 32.19
C ARG A 237 13.80 -4.71 31.33
N LEU A 238 13.75 -4.06 30.16
CA LEU A 238 12.66 -4.20 29.20
C LEU A 238 12.61 -5.61 28.59
N LEU A 239 13.77 -6.20 28.25
CA LEU A 239 13.81 -7.60 27.79
C LEU A 239 13.36 -8.58 28.90
N ALA A 240 13.76 -8.34 30.15
CA ALA A 240 13.34 -9.17 31.28
C ALA A 240 11.85 -9.05 31.60
N ASP A 241 11.26 -7.87 31.40
CA ASP A 241 9.81 -7.66 31.54
C ASP A 241 9.03 -8.34 30.40
N VAL A 242 9.56 -8.35 29.17
CA VAL A 242 8.96 -9.07 28.04
C VAL A 242 8.97 -10.59 28.27
N ASP A 243 10.06 -11.14 28.81
CA ASP A 243 10.15 -12.57 29.17
C ASP A 243 9.22 -12.95 30.33
N ARG A 244 8.77 -11.98 31.13
CA ARG A 244 7.84 -12.18 32.25
C ARG A 244 6.37 -12.12 31.84
N LEU A 245 6.05 -11.57 30.68
CA LEU A 245 4.72 -11.67 30.10
C LEU A 245 4.58 -13.08 29.50
N ASP A 246 4.10 -14.01 30.30
CA ASP A 246 3.53 -15.27 29.82
C ASP A 246 2.23 -14.92 29.07
N VAL A 247 2.37 -14.58 27.79
CA VAL A 247 1.24 -14.35 26.89
C VAL A 247 0.69 -15.73 26.58
N PRO A 248 -0.54 -16.09 27.00
CA PRO A 248 -1.13 -17.34 26.57
C PRO A 248 -1.26 -17.28 25.05
N SER A 249 -0.40 -18.04 24.38
CA SER A 249 -0.50 -18.34 22.96
C SER A 249 -1.94 -18.77 22.72
N ARG A 250 -2.67 -17.97 21.95
CA ARG A 250 -3.99 -18.33 21.46
C ARG A 250 -3.78 -19.42 20.43
N GLU A 251 -3.54 -20.64 20.91
CA GLU A 251 -3.65 -21.86 20.13
C GLU A 251 -5.07 -21.91 19.59
N ARG A 252 -5.19 -21.50 18.34
CA ARG A 252 -6.38 -21.74 17.54
C ARG A 252 -6.39 -23.24 17.31
N THR A 253 -7.20 -23.96 18.08
CA THR A 253 -7.53 -25.36 17.83
C THR A 253 -7.89 -25.47 16.36
N VAL A 254 -7.05 -26.16 15.59
CA VAL A 254 -7.38 -26.56 14.23
C VAL A 254 -8.52 -27.55 14.37
N GLU A 255 -9.72 -27.13 14.02
CA GLU A 255 -10.89 -28.00 13.91
C GLU A 255 -10.55 -29.08 12.87
N GLU A 256 -10.35 -30.28 13.38
CA GLU A 256 -9.98 -31.49 12.69
C GLU A 256 -11.02 -31.78 11.60
N LEU A 257 -10.62 -31.61 10.33
CA LEU A 257 -11.41 -32.09 9.20
C LEU A 257 -11.60 -33.61 9.33
N PRO A 258 -12.82 -34.14 9.13
CA PRO A 258 -13.02 -35.59 9.16
C PRO A 258 -12.19 -36.27 8.06
N PRO A 259 -11.70 -37.49 8.30
CA PRO A 259 -10.82 -38.19 7.39
C PRO A 259 -11.55 -38.48 6.07
N VAL A 260 -10.92 -38.06 4.97
CA VAL A 260 -11.28 -38.49 3.61
C VAL A 260 -11.00 -39.98 3.52
N GLU A 261 -12.05 -40.80 3.55
CA GLU A 261 -11.96 -42.22 3.19
C GLU A 261 -11.43 -42.30 1.74
N GLN A 262 -10.19 -42.76 1.61
CA GLN A 262 -9.67 -43.25 0.34
C GLN A 262 -10.40 -44.56 0.01
N PRO A 263 -11.11 -44.67 -1.12
CA PRO A 263 -11.63 -45.95 -1.56
C PRO A 263 -10.44 -46.80 -2.02
N ALA A 264 -10.16 -47.85 -1.27
CA ALA A 264 -9.21 -48.89 -1.63
C ALA A 264 -9.64 -49.57 -2.94
N ALA A 265 -8.69 -49.71 -3.85
CA ALA A 265 -8.83 -50.58 -5.02
C ALA A 265 -8.82 -52.06 -4.58
N SER A 266 -9.84 -52.82 -4.96
CA SER A 266 -9.79 -54.28 -5.15
C SER A 266 -11.03 -54.76 -5.94
N THR A 267 -10.87 -54.83 -7.27
CA THR A 267 -11.10 -55.94 -8.24
C THR A 267 -12.28 -56.96 -8.08
N PRO A 268 -12.59 -57.80 -9.09
CA PRO A 268 -13.74 -57.70 -10.01
C PRO A 268 -14.77 -58.85 -9.90
N ALA A 269 -15.99 -58.70 -10.46
CA ALA A 269 -16.77 -59.70 -11.23
C ALA A 269 -18.30 -59.41 -11.25
N THR A 270 -18.80 -58.96 -12.42
CA THR A 270 -19.88 -59.53 -13.30
C THR A 270 -21.25 -59.98 -12.71
N PRO A 271 -22.33 -60.08 -13.53
CA PRO A 271 -23.22 -59.03 -14.05
C PRO A 271 -24.72 -59.34 -13.81
N ALA A 272 -25.60 -58.38 -14.09
CA ALA A 272 -27.02 -58.52 -14.52
C ALA A 272 -27.75 -57.22 -14.14
N ASP A 273 -28.73 -56.69 -14.85
CA ASP A 273 -29.32 -56.79 -16.20
C ASP A 273 -30.40 -55.67 -16.17
N GLU A 274 -30.92 -55.28 -17.33
CA GLU A 274 -32.17 -54.53 -17.51
C GLU A 274 -32.12 -53.02 -17.17
N SER A 275 -32.53 -52.05 -17.99
CA SER A 275 -32.97 -51.93 -19.40
C SER A 275 -33.00 -50.41 -19.65
N ASP A 276 -32.43 -49.92 -20.74
CA ASP A 276 -33.16 -49.49 -21.94
C ASP A 276 -34.27 -48.46 -21.65
N ASP A 277 -34.01 -47.17 -21.92
CA ASP A 277 -34.68 -46.48 -23.04
C ASP A 277 -34.18 -45.03 -23.23
N THR A 278 -33.79 -44.72 -24.45
CA THR A 278 -33.65 -43.39 -25.06
C THR A 278 -33.80 -43.71 -26.55
N PRO A 279 -34.73 -43.09 -27.31
CA PRO A 279 -34.35 -41.80 -27.90
C PRO A 279 -35.48 -40.86 -28.40
N ALA A 280 -35.03 -39.61 -28.64
CA ALA A 280 -35.37 -38.74 -29.77
C ALA A 280 -36.79 -38.16 -29.92
N ASP A 281 -36.85 -36.83 -30.03
CA ASP A 281 -36.86 -36.09 -31.31
C ASP A 281 -37.81 -34.87 -31.27
N ARG A 282 -37.42 -33.88 -32.08
CA ARG A 282 -38.18 -32.76 -32.68
C ARG A 282 -38.46 -31.46 -31.92
N ASP A 283 -37.60 -30.49 -32.23
CA ASP A 283 -37.82 -29.41 -33.20
C ASP A 283 -39.13 -28.59 -33.25
N GLN A 284 -38.90 -27.32 -33.60
CA GLN A 284 -39.81 -26.25 -34.05
C GLN A 284 -40.57 -25.48 -32.97
N SER A 285 -40.85 -24.18 -33.08
CA SER A 285 -40.41 -23.07 -33.93
C SER A 285 -41.29 -21.89 -33.49
N THR A 286 -40.77 -20.68 -33.35
CA THR A 286 -41.34 -19.47 -33.98
C THR A 286 -40.69 -18.18 -33.46
N ALA A 287 -40.19 -17.42 -34.42
CA ALA A 287 -39.77 -16.04 -34.34
C ALA A 287 -40.97 -15.07 -34.31
N THR A 288 -40.70 -13.77 -34.08
CA THR A 288 -41.37 -12.54 -34.59
C THR A 288 -41.28 -11.45 -33.49
N ALA A 289 -40.98 -10.17 -33.66
CA ALA A 289 -40.36 -9.36 -34.70
C ALA A 289 -40.12 -7.95 -34.09
N ARG A 290 -39.23 -7.17 -34.72
CA ARG A 290 -39.11 -5.69 -34.66
C ARG A 290 -39.60 -5.16 -36.04
N PRO A 291 -39.66 -3.84 -36.38
CA PRO A 291 -39.46 -2.60 -35.61
C PRO A 291 -40.40 -1.41 -35.96
N ALA A 292 -40.07 -0.26 -35.36
CA ALA A 292 -40.05 1.12 -35.91
C ALA A 292 -41.30 2.01 -35.83
N GLU A 293 -41.10 3.13 -35.12
CA GLU A 293 -41.43 4.50 -35.56
C GLU A 293 -40.21 5.41 -35.28
#